data_AF-A0A3C1SSX9-F1
#
_entry.id   AF-A0A3C1SSX9-F1
#
_cell.length_a   1.000
_cell.length_b   1.000
_cell.length_c   1.000
_cell.angle_alpha   90.00
_cell.angle_beta   90.00
_cell.angle_gamma   90.00
#
_symmetry.space_group_name_H-M   'P 1'
#
loop_
_entity.id
_entity.type
_entity.pdbx_description
1 polymer ?
#
loop_
_entity_poly.entity_id
_entity_poly.type
_entity_poly.pdbx_seq_one_letter_code
_entity_poly.pdbx_strand_id
1 'polypeptide(L)'
;MKPVVGYVLLGLASFLIFLALLAPATLLADQFGQRLSGFSAQAVEGSAARGSMSGVHWHGLRIDRLSWRWRPLALLAGRLEFSLRSDDPELMLTGDAAFGFNRRLQFRQLVGQLPVGRLGQLAASNKLPVDGVVAFDLPALELNAS
;
A
#
# COMPACT_ATOMS: atom_id res chain seq x y z
N MET A 1 0.18 -37.48 18.85
CA MET A 1 -0.76 -36.33 18.94
C MET A 1 -0.21 -35.00 18.39
N LYS A 2 1.08 -34.90 17.99
CA LYS A 2 1.70 -33.67 17.47
C LYS A 2 1.23 -33.17 16.07
N PRO A 3 0.86 -34.00 15.08
CA PRO A 3 0.57 -33.50 13.74
C PRO A 3 -0.78 -32.78 13.65
N VAL A 4 -1.78 -33.23 14.42
CA VAL A 4 -3.13 -32.64 14.41
C VAL A 4 -3.11 -31.18 14.88
N VAL A 5 -2.33 -30.87 15.92
CA VAL A 5 -2.16 -29.50 16.42
C VAL A 5 -1.51 -28.59 15.38
N GLY A 6 -0.52 -29.10 14.64
CA GLY A 6 0.11 -28.37 13.53
C GLY A 6 -0.88 -28.05 12.41
N TYR A 7 -1.71 -29.01 12.00
CA TYR A 7 -2.73 -28.79 10.97
C TYR A 7 -3.83 -27.84 11.43
N VAL A 8 -4.25 -27.89 12.69
CA VAL A 8 -5.23 -26.94 13.26
C VAL A 8 -4.65 -25.53 13.31
N LEU A 9 -3.40 -25.37 13.75
CA LEU A 9 -2.69 -24.07 13.75
C LEU A 9 -2.53 -23.52 12.34
N LEU A 10 -2.16 -24.37 11.38
CA LEU A 10 -2.02 -23.96 9.98
C LEU A 10 -3.38 -23.54 9.39
N GLY A 11 -4.44 -24.29 9.70
CA GLY A 11 -5.81 -23.97 9.30
C GLY A 11 -6.28 -22.64 9.91
N LEU A 12 -6.02 -22.42 11.19
CA LEU A 12 -6.34 -21.17 11.89
C LEU A 12 -5.56 -19.99 11.31
N ALA A 13 -4.26 -20.14 11.08
CA ALA A 13 -3.44 -19.10 10.48
C ALA A 13 -3.92 -18.76 9.06
N SER A 14 -4.22 -19.77 8.24
CA SER A 14 -4.77 -19.57 6.90
C SER A 14 -6.13 -18.87 6.96
N PHE A 15 -7.02 -19.30 7.87
CA PHE A 15 -8.31 -18.69 8.08
C PHE A 15 -8.19 -17.20 8.43
N LEU A 16 -7.29 -16.84 9.36
CA LEU A 16 -7.05 -15.45 9.73
C LEU A 16 -6.50 -14.62 8.57
N ILE A 17 -5.59 -15.17 7.75
CA ILE A 17 -5.07 -14.48 6.57
C ILE A 17 -6.17 -14.24 5.54
N PHE A 18 -7.00 -15.24 5.25
CA PHE A 18 -8.12 -15.10 4.32
C PHE A 18 -9.18 -14.13 4.85
N LEU A 19 -9.46 -14.18 6.16
CA LEU A 19 -10.36 -13.22 6.81
C LEU A 19 -9.83 -11.79 6.66
N ALA A 20 -8.54 -11.59 6.89
CA ALA A 20 -7.90 -10.28 6.72
C ALA A 20 -7.95 -9.81 5.26
N LEU A 21 -7.75 -10.71 4.29
CA LEU A 21 -7.84 -10.41 2.85
C LEU A 21 -9.27 -10.07 2.39
N LEU A 22 -10.28 -10.71 2.98
CA LEU A 22 -11.69 -10.43 2.73
C LEU A 22 -12.21 -9.23 3.53
N ALA A 23 -11.45 -8.74 4.51
CA ALA A 23 -11.86 -7.63 5.34
C ALA A 23 -12.19 -6.40 4.47
N PRO A 24 -13.29 -5.68 4.78
CA PRO A 24 -13.63 -4.46 4.08
C PRO A 24 -12.46 -3.46 4.11
N ALA A 25 -12.19 -2.85 2.97
CA ALA A 25 -11.18 -1.81 2.84
C ALA A 25 -11.46 -0.61 3.78
N THR A 26 -12.72 -0.37 4.13
CA THR A 26 -13.15 0.66 5.08
C THR A 26 -12.51 0.48 6.46
N LEU A 27 -12.40 -0.76 6.96
CA LEU A 27 -11.76 -1.02 8.26
C LEU A 27 -10.28 -0.64 8.25
N LEU A 28 -9.60 -0.85 7.13
CA LEU A 28 -8.21 -0.44 6.96
C LEU A 28 -8.12 1.09 6.96
N ALA A 29 -9.00 1.76 6.21
CA ALA A 29 -9.05 3.22 6.13
C ALA A 29 -9.27 3.88 7.49
N ASP A 30 -10.23 3.37 8.27
CA ASP A 30 -10.54 3.86 9.61
C ASP A 30 -9.35 3.66 10.55
N GLN A 31 -8.68 2.50 10.46
CA GLN A 31 -7.50 2.21 11.28
C GLN A 31 -6.30 3.10 10.91
N PHE A 32 -6.11 3.42 9.64
CA PHE A 32 -5.11 4.38 9.19
C PHE A 32 -5.47 5.80 9.66
N GLY A 33 -6.73 6.22 9.59
CA GLY A 33 -7.18 7.51 10.10
C GLY A 33 -6.96 7.69 11.61
N GLN A 34 -7.08 6.60 12.39
CA GLN A 34 -6.79 6.62 13.82
C GLN A 34 -5.29 6.64 14.15
N ARG A 35 -4.44 6.00 13.34
CA ARG A 35 -2.98 5.92 13.57
C ARG A 35 -2.19 7.08 12.97
N LEU A 36 -2.58 7.56 11.80
CA LEU A 36 -1.92 8.64 11.09
C LEU A 36 -2.75 9.92 11.25
N SER A 37 -2.29 10.81 12.12
CA SER A 37 -2.89 12.13 12.27
C SER A 37 -2.94 12.86 10.94
N GLY A 38 -4.13 13.32 10.53
CA GLY A 38 -4.31 14.03 9.26
C GLY A 38 -4.48 13.14 8.03
N PHE A 39 -4.62 11.81 8.20
CA PHE A 39 -5.07 10.92 7.13
C PHE A 39 -6.60 10.92 7.05
N SER A 40 -7.15 11.24 5.88
CA SER A 40 -8.58 11.07 5.59
C SER A 40 -8.78 10.46 4.21
N ALA A 41 -9.87 9.72 4.04
CA ALA A 41 -10.27 9.16 2.76
C ALA A 41 -11.77 9.38 2.59
N GLN A 42 -12.19 9.84 1.41
CA GLN A 42 -13.59 10.19 1.16
C GLN A 42 -14.44 8.99 0.76
N ALA A 43 -13.91 8.12 -0.10
CA ALA A 43 -14.61 6.90 -0.47
C ALA A 43 -13.63 5.73 -0.46
N VAL A 44 -14.08 4.60 0.05
CA VAL A 44 -13.29 3.39 0.16
C VAL A 44 -14.19 2.23 -0.24
N GLU A 45 -13.79 1.51 -1.28
CA GLU A 45 -14.57 0.45 -1.89
C GLU A 45 -13.75 -0.83 -1.99
N GLY A 46 -14.41 -1.98 -1.82
CA GLY A 46 -13.80 -3.30 -1.93
C GLY A 46 -13.24 -3.85 -0.61
N SER A 47 -12.24 -4.72 -0.72
CA SER A 47 -11.59 -5.41 0.39
C SER A 47 -10.10 -5.10 0.50
N ALA A 48 -9.48 -5.55 1.59
CA ALA A 48 -8.04 -5.51 1.78
C ALA A 48 -7.27 -6.16 0.62
N ALA A 49 -7.81 -7.23 0.02
CA ALA A 49 -7.21 -7.88 -1.14
C ALA A 49 -7.43 -7.10 -2.44
N ARG A 50 -8.60 -6.49 -2.65
CA ARG A 50 -8.88 -5.74 -3.88
C ARG A 50 -9.83 -4.61 -3.57
N GLY A 51 -9.36 -3.39 -3.76
CA GLY A 51 -10.16 -2.22 -3.48
C GLY A 51 -9.64 -0.98 -4.15
N SER A 52 -10.39 0.09 -3.96
CA SER A 52 -10.00 1.43 -4.35
C SER A 52 -10.40 2.40 -3.27
N MET A 53 -9.57 3.40 -3.08
CA MET A 53 -9.79 4.51 -2.18
C MET A 53 -9.66 5.80 -2.97
N SER A 54 -10.60 6.72 -2.77
CA SER A 54 -10.61 8.02 -3.44
C SER A 54 -10.62 9.17 -2.46
N GLY A 55 -10.05 10.29 -2.90
CA GLY A 55 -9.91 11.50 -2.09
C GLY A 55 -9.08 11.25 -0.84
N VAL A 56 -7.96 10.54 -0.98
CA VAL A 56 -7.01 10.36 0.13
C VAL A 56 -6.34 11.68 0.38
N HIS A 57 -6.41 12.18 1.61
CA HIS A 57 -5.74 13.38 2.05
C HIS A 57 -4.77 13.06 3.19
N TRP A 58 -3.52 13.47 3.05
CA TRP A 58 -2.51 13.27 4.09
C TRP A 58 -1.46 14.39 4.04
N HIS A 59 -1.34 15.19 5.10
CA HIS A 59 -0.37 16.31 5.21
C HIS A 59 -0.31 17.22 3.96
N GLY A 60 -1.46 17.61 3.41
CA GLY A 60 -1.56 18.48 2.23
C GLY A 60 -1.47 17.74 0.88
N LEU A 61 -1.05 16.47 0.87
CA LEU A 61 -1.15 15.62 -0.30
C LEU A 61 -2.59 15.14 -0.48
N ARG A 62 -3.14 15.39 -1.67
CA ARG A 62 -4.37 14.77 -2.13
C ARG A 62 -4.07 13.78 -3.24
N ILE A 63 -4.53 12.55 -3.07
CA ILE A 63 -4.52 11.51 -4.11
C ILE A 63 -5.98 11.26 -4.50
N ASP A 64 -6.33 11.51 -5.75
CA ASP A 64 -7.73 11.41 -6.18
C ASP A 64 -8.24 9.98 -6.17
N ARG A 65 -7.44 9.03 -6.66
CA ARG A 65 -7.77 7.61 -6.60
C ARG A 65 -6.53 6.74 -6.45
N LEU A 66 -6.55 5.87 -5.46
CA LEU A 66 -5.58 4.81 -5.22
C LEU A 66 -6.31 3.47 -5.29
N SER A 67 -5.90 2.62 -6.22
CA SER A 67 -6.40 1.26 -6.37
C SER A 67 -5.33 0.26 -5.98
N TRP A 68 -5.74 -0.83 -5.34
CA TRP A 68 -4.86 -1.94 -5.03
C TRP A 68 -5.50 -3.27 -5.39
N ARG A 69 -4.65 -4.21 -5.77
CA ARG A 69 -5.08 -5.57 -6.12
C ARG A 69 -4.03 -6.58 -5.74
N TRP A 70 -4.43 -7.50 -4.89
CA TRP A 70 -3.65 -8.65 -4.48
C TRP A 70 -3.47 -9.63 -5.63
N ARG A 71 -2.27 -10.20 -5.72
CA ARG A 71 -1.87 -11.19 -6.71
C ARG A 71 -1.74 -12.55 -6.04
N PRO A 72 -2.78 -13.40 -6.10
CA PRO A 72 -2.75 -14.70 -5.44
C PRO A 72 -1.67 -15.64 -6.01
N LEU A 73 -1.29 -15.47 -7.29
CA LEU A 73 -0.22 -16.26 -7.89
C LEU A 73 1.15 -16.02 -7.23
N ALA A 74 1.37 -14.86 -6.62
CA ALA A 74 2.63 -14.58 -5.94
C ALA A 74 2.80 -15.41 -4.66
N LEU A 75 1.71 -15.87 -4.04
CA LEU A 75 1.78 -16.79 -2.90
C LEU A 75 2.46 -18.11 -3.25
N LEU A 76 2.33 -18.59 -4.49
CA LEU A 76 3.02 -19.79 -4.97
C LEU A 76 4.54 -19.62 -4.95
N ALA A 77 5.02 -18.38 -5.15
CA ALA A 77 6.42 -18.01 -5.01
C ALA A 77 6.81 -17.68 -3.56
N GLY A 78 5.92 -17.90 -2.59
CA GLY A 78 6.14 -17.63 -1.17
C GLY A 78 6.15 -16.15 -0.80
N ARG A 79 5.44 -15.31 -1.55
CA ARG A 79 5.34 -13.87 -1.27
C ARG A 79 3.91 -13.34 -1.43
N LEU A 80 3.51 -12.43 -0.57
CA LEU A 80 2.24 -11.74 -0.64
C LEU A 80 2.41 -10.47 -1.47
N GLU A 81 1.96 -10.47 -2.72
CA GLU A 81 2.18 -9.36 -3.65
C GLU A 81 0.88 -8.59 -3.93
N PHE A 82 0.94 -7.26 -3.92
CA PHE A 82 -0.14 -6.34 -4.19
C PHE A 82 0.30 -5.34 -5.24
N SER A 83 -0.45 -5.21 -6.33
CA SER A 83 -0.26 -4.14 -7.29
C SER A 83 -1.00 -2.90 -6.81
N LEU A 84 -0.30 -1.79 -6.62
CA LEU A 84 -0.85 -0.48 -6.31
C LEU A 84 -0.77 0.40 -7.56
N ARG A 85 -1.86 1.11 -7.84
CA ARG A 85 -1.94 2.08 -8.92
C ARG A 85 -2.76 3.27 -8.48
N SER A 86 -2.18 4.46 -8.61
CA SER A 86 -2.90 5.71 -8.54
C SER A 86 -3.37 6.12 -9.92
N ASP A 87 -4.65 6.49 -10.00
CA ASP A 87 -5.31 6.94 -11.22
C ASP A 87 -5.57 8.44 -11.05
N ASP A 88 -4.49 9.22 -11.16
CA ASP A 88 -4.47 10.67 -10.96
C ASP A 88 -3.66 11.33 -12.11
N PRO A 89 -4.23 12.30 -12.83
CA PRO A 89 -3.57 12.95 -13.96
C PRO A 89 -2.36 13.81 -13.55
N GLU A 90 -2.32 14.30 -12.30
CA GLU A 90 -1.17 15.05 -11.77
C GLU A 90 -0.15 14.15 -11.08
N LEU A 91 -0.58 12.97 -10.61
CA LEU A 91 0.21 12.09 -9.75
C LEU A 91 0.07 10.62 -10.17
N MET A 92 0.62 10.26 -11.33
CA MET A 92 0.70 8.85 -11.70
C MET A 92 1.71 8.14 -10.80
N LEU A 93 1.23 7.17 -10.02
CA LEU A 93 2.06 6.28 -9.20
C LEU A 93 1.64 4.84 -9.49
N THR A 94 2.56 4.03 -9.97
CA THR A 94 2.37 2.59 -10.13
C THR A 94 3.49 1.86 -9.40
N GLY A 95 3.16 0.78 -8.70
CA GLY A 95 4.17 -0.06 -8.07
C GLY A 95 3.58 -1.33 -7.48
N ASP A 96 4.41 -2.35 -7.30
CA ASP A 96 4.02 -3.63 -6.71
C ASP A 96 4.66 -3.76 -5.33
N ALA A 97 3.86 -3.96 -4.28
CA ALA A 97 4.33 -4.24 -2.93
C ALA A 97 4.31 -5.76 -2.68
N ALA A 98 5.46 -6.37 -2.39
CA ALA A 98 5.62 -7.78 -2.10
C ALA A 98 6.15 -7.99 -0.67
N PHE A 99 5.48 -8.84 0.10
CA PHE A 99 5.92 -9.24 1.43
C PHE A 99 6.34 -10.71 1.43
N GLY A 100 7.63 -10.97 1.61
CA GLY A 100 8.16 -12.34 1.64
C GLY A 100 8.16 -12.95 3.04
N PHE A 101 8.22 -14.30 3.13
CA PHE A 101 8.41 -15.01 4.39
C PHE A 101 9.70 -14.63 5.14
N ASN A 102 10.67 -14.04 4.45
CA ASN A 102 11.90 -13.49 5.01
C ASN A 102 11.69 -12.19 5.80
N ARG A 103 10.44 -11.77 6.08
CA ARG A 103 10.07 -10.49 6.71
C ARG A 103 10.59 -9.26 5.95
N ARG A 104 10.98 -9.41 4.69
CA ARG A 104 11.37 -8.28 3.84
C ARG A 104 10.15 -7.80 3.08
N LEU A 105 9.93 -6.50 3.17
CA LEU A 105 8.94 -5.83 2.37
C LEU A 105 9.67 -5.24 1.16
N GLN A 106 9.39 -5.79 -0.02
CA GLN A 106 9.98 -5.38 -1.29
C GLN A 106 8.93 -4.62 -2.07
N PHE A 107 9.18 -3.37 -2.39
CA PHE A 107 8.44 -2.70 -3.44
C PHE A 107 9.18 -2.83 -4.75
N ARG A 108 8.48 -3.12 -5.83
CA ARG A 108 9.03 -3.32 -7.18
C ARG A 108 8.36 -2.36 -8.14
N GLN A 109 9.14 -1.93 -9.13
CA GLN A 109 8.65 -1.09 -10.21
C GLN A 109 7.88 0.12 -9.71
N LEU A 110 8.38 0.82 -8.67
CA LEU A 110 7.78 2.11 -8.34
C LEU A 110 8.16 3.09 -9.42
N VAL A 111 7.19 3.38 -10.26
CA VAL A 111 7.29 4.43 -11.25
C VAL A 111 6.27 5.47 -10.88
N GLY A 112 6.73 6.69 -10.72
CA GLY A 112 5.80 7.79 -10.50
C GLY A 112 6.38 9.15 -10.77
N GLN A 113 5.47 10.10 -10.85
CA GLN A 113 5.78 11.50 -11.07
C GLN A 113 5.19 12.29 -9.91
N LEU A 114 6.05 12.99 -9.17
CA LEU A 114 5.63 13.89 -8.10
C LEU A 114 6.04 15.32 -8.43
N PRO A 115 5.11 16.28 -8.43
CA PRO A 115 5.47 17.69 -8.47
C PRO A 115 6.34 18.06 -7.26
N VAL A 116 7.45 18.74 -7.48
CA VAL A 116 8.40 19.17 -6.43
C VAL A 116 7.70 20.03 -5.37
N GLY A 117 6.72 20.84 -5.76
CA GLY A 117 5.89 21.62 -4.84
C GLY A 117 5.14 20.77 -3.80
N ARG A 118 4.79 19.51 -4.14
CA ARG A 118 4.15 18.56 -3.21
C ARG A 118 5.18 17.82 -2.33
N LEU A 119 6.39 17.58 -2.83
CA LEU A 119 7.51 17.05 -2.02
C LEU A 119 7.91 18.03 -0.89
N GLY A 120 7.86 19.34 -1.14
CA GLY A 120 8.12 20.36 -0.12
C GLY A 120 7.15 20.31 1.06
N GLN A 121 5.88 19.94 0.81
CA GLN A 121 4.87 19.77 1.86
C GLN A 121 5.14 18.53 2.72
N LEU A 122 5.57 17.43 2.09
CA LEU A 122 5.97 16.18 2.76
C LEU A 122 7.23 16.34 3.63
N ALA A 123 8.23 17.09 3.15
CA ALA A 123 9.52 17.24 3.82
C ALA A 123 9.52 18.34 4.90
N ALA A 124 8.37 18.93 5.22
CA ALA A 124 8.22 20.11 6.09
C ALA A 124 9.19 21.27 5.74
N SER A 125 9.72 21.26 4.51
CA SER A 125 10.78 22.15 4.05
C SER A 125 10.11 23.22 3.20
N ASN A 126 9.72 24.31 3.88
CA ASN A 126 8.82 25.35 3.40
C ASN A 126 9.35 26.21 2.22
N LYS A 127 10.45 25.83 1.54
CA LYS A 127 11.09 26.64 0.49
C LYS A 127 11.90 25.77 -0.49
N LEU A 128 11.23 25.13 -1.43
CA LEU A 128 11.87 24.73 -2.69
C LEU A 128 11.20 25.51 -3.81
N PRO A 129 11.78 26.65 -4.25
CA PRO A 129 11.25 27.48 -5.33
C PRO A 129 11.58 26.84 -6.69
N VAL A 130 11.22 25.58 -6.84
CA VAL A 130 11.51 24.78 -8.03
C VAL A 130 10.19 24.24 -8.54
N ASP A 131 9.67 24.88 -9.59
CA ASP A 131 8.57 24.35 -10.38
C ASP A 131 9.14 23.25 -11.28
N GLY A 132 8.91 22.01 -10.88
CA GLY A 132 9.40 20.84 -11.59
C GLY A 132 8.65 19.57 -11.20
N VAL A 133 8.76 18.55 -12.04
CA VAL A 133 8.23 17.21 -11.79
C VAL A 133 9.40 16.27 -11.54
N VAL A 134 9.39 15.58 -10.41
CA VAL A 134 10.33 14.50 -10.13
C VAL A 134 9.73 13.21 -10.65
N ALA A 135 10.28 12.71 -11.75
CA ALA A 135 10.06 11.34 -12.18
C ALA A 135 11.02 10.43 -11.41
N PHE A 136 10.49 9.40 -10.77
CA PHE A 136 11.28 8.34 -10.15
C PHE A 136 10.93 7.01 -10.80
N ASP A 137 11.97 6.24 -11.12
CA ASP A 137 11.88 4.87 -11.58
C ASP A 137 12.77 4.03 -10.65
N LEU A 138 12.13 3.39 -9.68
CA LEU A 138 12.78 2.55 -8.70
C LEU A 138 12.44 1.08 -9.02
N PRO A 139 13.40 0.32 -9.60
CA PRO A 139 13.14 -1.06 -9.99
C PRO A 139 12.88 -1.96 -8.78
N ALA A 140 13.57 -1.72 -7.66
CA ALA A 140 13.34 -2.41 -6.40
C ALA A 140 13.71 -1.51 -5.21
N LEU A 141 12.83 -1.48 -4.20
CA LEU A 141 13.06 -0.87 -2.90
C LEU A 141 12.81 -1.92 -1.82
N GLU A 142 13.84 -2.32 -1.09
CA GLU A 142 13.70 -3.24 0.03
C GLU A 142 13.63 -2.46 1.35
N LEU A 143 12.52 -2.59 2.06
CA LEU A 143 12.39 -2.14 3.45
C LEU A 143 12.54 -3.34 4.38
N ASN A 144 13.49 -3.23 5.30
CA ASN A 144 13.55 -4.13 6.44
C ASN A 144 12.49 -3.70 7.45
N ALA A 145 11.48 -4.52 7.67
CA ALA A 145 10.58 -4.37 8.82
C ALA A 145 11.37 -4.84 10.06
N SER A 146 12.07 -3.91 10.71
CA SER A 146 12.79 -4.12 11.98
C SER A 146 11.82 -4.29 13.14
#